data_AF-A0A6J1WNT9-F1
#
_entry.id   AF-A0A6J1WNT9-F1
#
_cell.length_a   1.000
_cell.length_b   1.000
_cell.length_c   1.000
_cell.angle_alpha   90.00
_cell.angle_beta   90.00
_cell.angle_gamma   90.00
#
_symmetry.space_group_name_H-M   'P 1'
#
loop_
_entity.id
_entity.type
_entity.pdbx_description
1 polymer ?
#
loop_
_entity_poly.entity_id
_entity_poly.type
_entity_poly.pdbx_seq_one_letter_code
_entity_poly.pdbx_strand_id
1 'polypeptide(L)'
;YNTKARLKEHVAEKHFNVDLRKFPCNVCGKMFKLRPNLRTHIRAVHEKSTVCKCDICGKQLTNKNNMAAHMVSHSEDRPYKCTFNGCRKQFKDKVSSGISLN
;
A
#
# COMPACT_ATOMS: atom_id res chain seq x y z
N TYR A 1 0.89 14.35 -3.77
CA TYR A 1 1.93 13.47 -3.19
C TYR A 1 2.12 13.80 -1.72
N ASN A 2 2.06 12.81 -0.84
CA ASN A 2 2.02 13.02 0.62
C ASN A 2 3.39 13.29 1.27
N THR A 3 4.49 13.26 0.51
CA THR A 3 5.82 13.69 0.97
C THR A 3 6.64 14.26 -0.20
N LYS A 4 7.57 15.18 0.07
CA LYS A 4 8.53 15.71 -0.91
C LYS A 4 9.37 14.61 -1.57
N ALA A 5 9.73 13.58 -0.81
CA ALA A 5 10.47 12.41 -1.31
C ALA A 5 9.68 11.67 -2.40
N ARG A 6 8.39 11.39 -2.16
CA ARG A 6 7.52 10.72 -3.15
C ARG A 6 7.27 11.54 -4.41
N LEU A 7 7.20 12.86 -4.29
CA LEU A 7 7.05 13.73 -5.46
C LEU A 7 8.32 13.70 -6.34
N LYS A 8 9.50 13.80 -5.74
CA LYS A 8 10.78 13.69 -6.46
C LYS A 8 10.92 12.34 -7.18
N GLU A 9 10.50 11.28 -6.51
CA GLU A 9 10.49 9.92 -7.07
C GLU A 9 9.58 9.82 -8.30
N HIS A 10 8.32 10.27 -8.19
CA HIS A 10 7.39 10.29 -9.31
C HIS A 10 7.98 11.02 -10.52
N VAL A 11 8.55 12.20 -10.30
CA VAL A 11 9.07 13.02 -11.39
C VAL A 11 10.22 12.34 -12.11
N ALA A 12 11.20 11.83 -11.37
CA ALA A 12 12.35 11.14 -11.95
C ALA A 12 11.96 9.88 -12.73
N GLU A 13 11.00 9.10 -12.24
CA GLU A 13 10.60 7.84 -12.88
C GLU A 13 9.63 8.02 -14.05
N LYS A 14 8.66 8.95 -13.92
CA LYS A 14 7.57 9.10 -14.88
C LYS A 14 7.83 10.14 -15.96
N HIS A 15 8.67 11.13 -15.66
CA HIS A 15 9.00 12.20 -16.61
C HIS A 15 10.43 12.10 -17.13
N PHE A 16 11.34 11.47 -16.38
CA PHE A 16 12.76 11.35 -16.77
C PHE A 16 13.26 9.90 -16.94
N ASN A 17 12.42 8.88 -16.72
CA ASN A 17 12.75 7.46 -16.86
C ASN A 17 14.00 7.00 -16.06
N VAL A 18 14.28 7.62 -14.92
CA VAL A 18 15.42 7.26 -14.05
C VAL A 18 15.00 6.18 -13.05
N ASP A 19 15.74 5.06 -12.98
CA ASP A 19 15.55 4.08 -11.89
C ASP A 19 16.11 4.64 -10.57
N LEU A 20 15.22 4.83 -9.60
CA LEU A 20 15.56 5.35 -8.28
C LEU A 20 15.61 4.28 -7.18
N ARG A 21 15.53 2.99 -7.54
CA ARG A 21 15.68 1.91 -6.55
C ARG A 21 17.11 1.91 -6.01
N LYS A 22 17.26 2.37 -4.76
CA LYS A 22 18.56 2.56 -4.10
C LYS A 22 18.75 1.71 -2.84
N PHE A 23 17.69 1.05 -2.39
CA PHE A 23 17.69 0.34 -1.12
C PHE A 23 17.62 -1.18 -1.35
N PRO A 24 18.76 -1.89 -1.40
CA PRO A 24 18.78 -3.34 -1.51
C PRO A 24 18.32 -4.00 -0.21
N CYS A 25 17.64 -5.14 -0.34
CA CYS A 25 17.51 -6.09 0.75
C CYS A 25 18.80 -6.89 0.88
N ASN A 26 19.46 -6.81 2.02
CA ASN A 26 20.71 -7.53 2.25
C ASN A 26 20.53 -9.06 2.37
N VAL A 27 19.28 -9.54 2.46
CA VAL A 27 18.98 -10.98 2.57
C VAL A 27 18.71 -11.61 1.20
N CYS A 28 17.95 -10.94 0.33
CA CYS A 28 17.53 -11.50 -0.97
C CYS A 28 17.89 -10.63 -2.19
N GLY A 29 18.61 -9.53 -2.01
CA GLY A 29 19.03 -8.63 -3.09
C GLY A 29 17.91 -7.76 -3.69
N LYS A 30 16.65 -7.95 -3.28
CA LYS A 30 15.52 -7.21 -3.86
C LYS A 30 15.64 -5.70 -3.61
N MET A 31 15.46 -4.92 -4.67
CA MET A 31 15.66 -3.47 -4.65
C MET A 31 14.38 -2.68 -4.36
N PHE A 32 14.47 -1.66 -3.50
CA PHE A 32 13.36 -0.81 -3.10
C PHE A 32 13.67 0.68 -3.32
N LYS A 33 12.62 1.44 -3.58
CA LYS A 33 12.69 2.90 -3.83
C LYS A 33 12.75 3.73 -2.54
N LEU A 34 12.13 3.23 -1.48
CA LEU A 34 12.02 3.92 -0.19
C LEU A 34 12.44 3.01 0.97
N ARG A 35 13.21 3.55 1.93
CA ARG A 35 13.61 2.83 3.16
C ARG A 35 12.44 2.23 3.94
N PRO A 36 11.28 2.91 4.13
CA PRO A 36 10.11 2.29 4.77
C PRO A 36 9.59 1.04 4.06
N ASN A 37 9.67 0.99 2.73
CA ASN A 37 9.22 -0.17 1.96
C ASN A 37 10.17 -1.36 2.17
N LEU A 38 11.48 -1.11 2.16
CA LEU A 38 12.49 -2.13 2.49
C LEU A 38 12.27 -2.70 3.90
N ARG A 39 12.08 -1.84 4.91
CA ARG A 39 11.82 -2.28 6.29
C ARG A 39 10.56 -3.15 6.39
N THR A 40 9.49 -2.74 5.71
CA THR A 40 8.24 -3.52 5.69
C THR A 40 8.45 -4.88 5.03
N HIS A 41 9.22 -4.93 3.94
CA HIS A 41 9.57 -6.18 3.27
C HIS A 41 10.38 -7.12 4.18
N ILE A 42 11.42 -6.61 4.85
CA ILE A 42 12.24 -7.42 5.75
C ILE A 42 11.37 -8.05 6.85
N ARG A 43 10.55 -7.23 7.51
CA ARG A 43 9.60 -7.70 8.53
C ARG A 43 8.65 -8.78 8.00
N ALA A 44 8.06 -8.53 6.84
CA ALA A 44 7.05 -9.40 6.25
C ALA A 44 7.60 -10.74 5.74
N VAL A 45 8.76 -10.72 5.09
CA VAL A 45 9.26 -11.86 4.30
C VAL A 45 10.34 -12.63 5.04
N HIS A 46 11.20 -11.94 5.78
CA HIS A 46 12.39 -12.56 6.39
C HIS A 46 12.20 -12.79 7.89
N GLU A 47 11.62 -11.82 8.61
CA GLU A 47 11.41 -11.95 10.05
C GLU A 47 10.07 -12.61 10.40
N LYS A 48 9.12 -12.62 9.45
CA LYS A 48 7.69 -12.94 9.69
C LYS A 48 7.10 -12.14 10.87
N SER A 49 7.71 -10.99 11.16
CA SER A 49 7.31 -10.08 12.23
C SER A 49 6.15 -9.23 11.74
N THR A 50 5.03 -9.37 12.42
CA THR A 50 3.83 -8.57 12.19
C THR A 50 3.77 -7.48 13.23
N VAL A 51 3.37 -6.28 12.80
CA VAL A 51 3.47 -5.07 13.65
C VAL A 51 2.10 -4.65 14.15
N CYS A 52 1.03 -5.20 13.56
CA CYS A 52 -0.34 -4.84 13.87
C CYS A 52 -1.19 -6.12 13.89
N LYS A 53 -1.76 -6.46 15.04
CA LYS A 53 -2.77 -7.50 15.20
C LYS A 53 -4.16 -6.85 15.13
N CYS A 54 -5.07 -7.45 14.40
CA CYS A 54 -6.47 -7.03 14.38
C CYS A 54 -7.14 -7.55 15.65
N ASP A 55 -7.76 -6.66 16.42
CA ASP A 55 -8.41 -7.03 17.68
C ASP A 55 -9.74 -7.77 17.48
N ILE A 56 -10.32 -7.69 16.27
CA ILE A 56 -11.59 -8.34 15.94
C ILE A 56 -11.39 -9.81 15.54
N CYS A 57 -10.43 -10.10 14.65
CA CYS A 57 -10.23 -11.45 14.09
C CYS A 57 -8.84 -12.03 14.34
N GLY A 58 -7.97 -11.33 15.06
CA GLY A 58 -6.60 -11.78 15.35
C GLY A 58 -5.65 -11.74 14.14
N LYS A 59 -6.11 -11.30 12.97
CA LYS A 59 -5.28 -11.24 11.76
C LYS A 59 -4.10 -10.29 11.95
N GLN A 60 -2.92 -10.77 11.61
CA GLN A 60 -1.68 -10.02 11.78
C GLN A 60 -1.20 -9.44 10.45
N LEU A 61 -0.83 -8.16 10.45
CA LEU A 61 -0.37 -7.42 9.28
C LEU A 61 0.96 -6.72 9.56
N THR A 62 1.72 -6.52 8.48
CA THR A 62 3.11 -6.06 8.53
C THR A 62 3.23 -4.54 8.43
N ASN A 63 2.14 -3.83 8.15
CA ASN A 63 2.10 -2.36 8.13
C ASN A 63 0.73 -1.79 8.54
N LYS A 64 0.74 -0.54 9.02
CA LYS A 64 -0.47 0.17 9.52
C LYS A 64 -1.49 0.51 8.43
N ASN A 65 -1.05 0.84 7.21
CA ASN A 65 -1.97 1.20 6.13
C ASN A 65 -2.82 0.00 5.69
N ASN A 66 -2.22 -1.18 5.62
CA ASN A 66 -2.90 -2.43 5.34
C ASN A 66 -3.85 -2.78 6.48
N MET A 67 -3.47 -2.50 7.73
CA MET A 67 -4.37 -2.67 8.88
C MET A 67 -5.59 -1.74 8.77
N ALA A 68 -5.37 -0.45 8.49
CA ALA A 68 -6.48 0.49 8.29
C ALA A 68 -7.43 0.06 7.16
N ALA A 69 -6.88 -0.38 6.02
CA ALA A 69 -7.69 -0.93 4.92
C ALA A 69 -8.41 -2.23 5.32
N HIS A 70 -7.75 -3.10 6.10
CA HIS A 70 -8.36 -4.32 6.63
C HIS A 70 -9.53 -4.02 7.58
N MET A 71 -9.46 -2.98 8.42
CA MET A 71 -10.56 -2.64 9.33
C MET A 71 -11.85 -2.28 8.57
N VAL A 72 -11.75 -1.79 7.33
CA VAL A 72 -12.94 -1.57 6.47
C VAL A 72 -13.67 -2.88 6.16
N SER A 73 -13.00 -4.04 6.14
CA SER A 73 -13.67 -5.33 5.93
C SER A 73 -14.61 -5.70 7.07
N HIS A 74 -14.28 -5.27 8.30
CA HIS A 74 -15.10 -5.45 9.49
C HIS A 74 -16.22 -4.41 9.61
N SER A 75 -16.09 -3.27 8.94
CA SER A 75 -17.15 -2.25 8.89
C SER A 75 -18.20 -2.60 7.83
N GLU A 76 -19.42 -2.12 8.02
CA GLU A 76 -20.45 -2.06 6.96
C GLU A 76 -20.22 -0.89 5.99
N ASP A 77 -19.35 0.04 6.34
CA ASP A 77 -18.99 1.18 5.52
C ASP A 77 -18.32 0.75 4.20
N ARG A 78 -18.74 1.40 3.11
CA ARG A 78 -18.25 1.18 1.74
C ARG A 78 -17.78 2.51 1.17
N PRO A 79 -16.58 2.98 1.60
CA PRO A 79 -16.13 4.33 1.31
C PRO A 79 -15.84 4.58 -0.18
N TYR A 80 -15.72 3.51 -0.99
CA TYR A 80 -15.40 3.62 -2.40
C TYR A 80 -16.66 3.51 -3.27
N LYS A 81 -17.13 4.64 -3.76
CA LYS A 81 -18.29 4.73 -4.67
C LYS A 81 -17.83 4.63 -6.12
N CYS A 82 -18.57 3.91 -6.95
CA CYS A 82 -18.35 3.91 -8.39
C CYS A 82 -18.57 5.33 -8.95
N THR A 83 -17.66 5.81 -9.78
CA THR A 83 -17.73 7.15 -10.39
C THR A 83 -18.35 7.14 -11.78
N PHE A 84 -18.73 5.97 -12.31
CA PHE A 84 -19.40 5.85 -13.60
C PHE A 84 -20.85 6.33 -13.50
N ASN A 85 -21.29 7.16 -14.44
CA ASN A 85 -22.62 7.75 -14.44
C ASN A 85 -23.72 6.67 -14.45
N GLY A 86 -24.68 6.79 -13.53
CA GLY A 86 -25.78 5.83 -13.36
C GLY A 86 -25.44 4.62 -12.48
N CYS A 87 -24.19 4.42 -12.07
CA CYS A 87 -23.81 3.30 -11.21
C CYS A 87 -23.78 3.71 -9.73
N ARG A 88 -24.64 3.10 -8.90
CA ARG A 88 -24.71 3.35 -7.43
C ARG A 88 -23.91 2.35 -6.59
N LYS A 89 -23.08 1.51 -7.21
CA LYS A 89 -22.32 0.48 -6.50
C LYS A 89 -21.27 1.09 -5.57
N GLN A 90 -21.12 0.49 -4.41
CA GLN A 90 -20.14 0.87 -3.39
C GLN A 90 -19.34 -0.35 -2.95
N PHE A 91 -18.07 -0.14 -2.62
CA PHE A 91 -17.09 -1.19 -2.38
C PHE A 91 -16.29 -0.91 -1.11
N LYS A 92 -15.82 -2.00 -0.49
CA LYS A 92 -14.96 -1.95 0.70
C LYS A 92 -13.48 -1.70 0.36
N ASP A 93 -13.09 -1.88 -0.90
CA ASP A 93 -11.73 -1.63 -1.39
C ASP A 93 -11.73 -0.90 -2.75
N LYS A 94 -10.59 -0.26 -3.06
CA LYS A 94 -10.39 0.54 -4.29
C LYS A 94 -10.26 -0.28 -5.57
N VAL A 95 -9.83 -1.54 -5.46
CA VAL A 95 -9.55 -2.39 -6.63
C VAL A 95 -10.87 -2.86 -7.23
N SER A 96 -11.80 -3.26 -6.37
CA SER A 96 -13.14 -3.72 -6.74
C SER A 96 -14.03 -2.59 -7.26
N SER A 97 -13.73 -1.32 -6.93
CA SER A 97 -14.53 -0.18 -7.39
C SER A 97 -14.25 0.25 -8.82
N GLY A 98 -13.29 -0.36 -9.51
CA GLY A 98 -12.92 -0.02 -10.90
C GLY A 98 -12.27 1.36 -11.04
N ILE A 99 -11.86 1.99 -9.93
CA ILE A 99 -11.18 3.28 -9.95
C ILE A 99 -9.68 2.99 -10.16
N SER A 100 -9.28 2.82 -11.41
CA SER A 100 -7.87 2.94 -11.80
C SER A 100 -7.46 4.40 -11.65
N LEU A 101 -6.94 4.75 -10.47
CA LEU A 101 -6.16 5.98 -10.28
C LEU A 101 -4.85 5.83 -11.06
N ASN A 102 -4.82 6.38 -12.27
CA ASN A 102 -3.58 6.81 -12.92
C ASN A 102 -3.29 8.26 -12.55
#